data_AF-A0AAV5DBI8-F1
#
_entry.id   AF-A0AAV5DBI8-F1
#
_cell.length_a   1.000
_cell.length_b   1.000
_cell.length_c   1.000
_cell.angle_alpha   90.00
_cell.angle_beta   90.00
_cell.angle_gamma   90.00
#
_symmetry.space_group_name_H-M   'P 1'
#
loop_
_entity.id
_entity.type
_entity.pdbx_description
1 polymer ?
#
loop_
_entity_poly.entity_id
_entity_poly.type
_entity_poly.pdbx_seq_one_letter_code
_entity_poly.pdbx_strand_id
1 'polypeptide(L)'
;MAAAADGHSNGNGGPGGGRVRIQQLQLENFKSYKGKQTIGPLYDFTAIIGPNGAGKSNDLMDAICFVLGVRSSQLRGSRLRYLVYALDDSDREADGRTASVRLVLRTGAGADELLHLARAITGGDGRSEYSIDGRVVG
;
A
#
# COMPACT_ATOMS: atom_id res chain seq x y z
N MET A 1 -12.78 -7.00 4.52
CA MET A 1 -13.08 -6.90 3.08
C MET A 1 -13.55 -5.48 2.81
N ALA A 2 -12.73 -4.64 2.19
CA ALA A 2 -13.13 -3.29 1.80
C ALA A 2 -13.76 -3.36 0.41
N ALA A 3 -14.94 -2.78 0.23
CA ALA A 3 -15.59 -2.67 -1.06
C ALA A 3 -15.47 -1.22 -1.54
N ALA A 4 -15.07 -1.04 -2.81
CA ALA A 4 -15.08 0.24 -3.51
C ALA A 4 -16.43 0.40 -4.22
N ALA A 5 -17.04 1.58 -4.13
CA ALA A 5 -18.24 1.95 -4.87
C ALA A 5 -17.91 3.07 -5.88
N ASP A 6 -18.45 2.98 -7.09
CA ASP A 6 -18.13 3.85 -8.23
C ASP A 6 -18.82 5.22 -8.16
N GLY A 7 -18.06 6.28 -8.50
CA GLY A 7 -18.58 7.61 -8.81
C GLY A 7 -18.21 8.01 -10.24
N HIS A 8 -19.17 8.51 -11.01
CA HIS A 8 -18.96 8.97 -12.39
C HIS A 8 -18.03 10.19 -12.45
N SER A 9 -17.07 10.20 -13.38
CA SER A 9 -16.14 11.32 -13.62
C SER A 9 -16.32 11.95 -15.01
N ASN A 10 -16.67 13.24 -15.04
CA ASN A 10 -16.53 14.11 -16.21
C ASN A 10 -15.04 14.47 -16.42
N GLY A 11 -14.54 14.33 -17.65
CA GLY A 11 -13.13 14.55 -17.98
C GLY A 11 -12.68 16.01 -18.07
N ASN A 12 -11.38 16.24 -17.88
CA ASN A 12 -10.60 17.19 -18.68
C ASN A 12 -9.08 16.97 -18.47
N GLY A 13 -8.38 16.38 -19.45
CA GLY A 13 -6.92 16.23 -19.46
C GLY A 13 -6.39 16.72 -20.80
N GLY A 14 -5.57 17.78 -20.77
CA GLY A 14 -4.98 18.38 -21.97
C GLY A 14 -4.09 17.43 -22.78
N PRO A 15 -3.71 17.83 -24.01
CA PRO A 15 -3.07 16.94 -24.97
C PRO A 15 -1.62 16.64 -24.54
N GLY A 16 -1.34 15.37 -24.22
CA GLY A 16 0.04 14.83 -24.25
C GLY A 16 0.57 14.13 -22.99
N GLY A 17 -0.11 14.16 -21.85
CA GLY A 17 0.36 13.46 -20.65
C GLY A 17 -0.76 12.66 -20.00
N GLY A 18 -0.74 11.32 -20.17
CA GLY A 18 -1.69 10.48 -19.46
C GLY A 18 -1.51 10.64 -17.95
N ARG A 19 -2.62 10.86 -17.22
CA ARG A 19 -2.58 11.11 -15.79
C ARG A 19 -2.08 9.86 -15.05
N VAL A 20 -1.10 10.04 -14.17
CA VAL A 20 -0.69 8.97 -13.26
C VAL A 20 -1.78 8.77 -12.23
N ARG A 21 -2.25 7.53 -12.06
CA ARG A 21 -3.24 7.17 -11.03
C ARG A 21 -2.90 5.86 -10.35
N ILE A 22 -3.30 5.73 -9.09
CA ILE A 22 -3.21 4.46 -8.38
C ILE A 22 -4.25 3.52 -8.96
N GLN A 23 -3.81 2.39 -9.50
CA GLN A 23 -4.70 1.35 -10.03
C GLN A 23 -5.12 0.38 -8.93
N GLN A 24 -4.18 -0.04 -8.08
CA GLN A 24 -4.42 -0.97 -6.99
C GLN A 24 -3.27 -0.92 -5.97
N LEU A 25 -3.55 -1.43 -4.78
CA LEU A 25 -2.57 -1.68 -3.73
C LEU A 25 -2.57 -3.17 -3.39
N GLN A 26 -1.40 -3.78 -3.36
CA GLN A 26 -1.22 -5.17 -2.93
C GLN A 26 -0.43 -5.17 -1.63
N LEU A 27 -0.93 -5.88 -0.62
CA LEU A 27 -0.34 -5.95 0.71
C LEU A 27 -0.11 -7.40 1.10
N GLU A 28 0.93 -7.65 1.87
CA GLU A 28 1.15 -8.93 2.54
C GLU A 28 1.56 -8.67 3.99
N ASN A 29 0.79 -9.22 4.93
CA ASN A 29 1.04 -9.14 6.38
C ASN A 29 1.29 -7.69 6.87
N PHE A 30 0.55 -6.71 6.37
CA PHE A 30 0.74 -5.30 6.70
C PHE A 30 -0.35 -4.79 7.64
N LYS A 31 0.02 -4.30 8.84
CA LYS A 31 -0.90 -3.80 9.88
C LYS A 31 -2.04 -4.75 10.17
N SER A 32 -3.29 -4.39 9.89
CA SER A 32 -4.46 -5.24 10.15
C SER A 32 -4.72 -6.29 9.06
N TYR A 33 -3.95 -6.27 7.96
CA TYR A 33 -4.12 -7.17 6.82
C TYR A 33 -3.25 -8.42 6.96
N LYS A 34 -3.87 -9.54 7.35
CA LYS A 34 -3.23 -10.86 7.37
C LYS A 34 -3.13 -11.45 5.96
N GLY A 35 -1.98 -12.02 5.63
CA GLY A 35 -1.73 -12.66 4.34
C GLY A 35 -1.78 -11.68 3.18
N LYS A 36 -1.95 -12.20 1.97
CA LYS A 36 -2.02 -11.41 0.73
C LYS A 36 -3.40 -10.78 0.56
N GLN A 37 -3.43 -9.47 0.35
CA GLN A 37 -4.64 -8.68 0.14
C GLN A 37 -4.45 -7.75 -1.04
N THR A 38 -5.48 -7.61 -1.87
CA THR A 38 -5.50 -6.65 -2.99
C THR A 38 -6.64 -5.67 -2.78
N ILE A 39 -6.32 -4.38 -2.83
CA ILE A 39 -7.27 -3.27 -2.73
C ILE A 39 -7.32 -2.59 -4.09
N GLY A 40 -8.49 -2.64 -4.72
CA GLY A 40 -8.76 -2.05 -6.02
C GLY A 40 -9.62 -2.95 -6.91
N PRO A 41 -9.83 -2.57 -8.17
CA PRO A 41 -9.29 -1.37 -8.81
C PRO A 41 -9.76 -0.08 -8.13
N LEU A 42 -8.86 0.91 -8.04
CA LEU A 42 -9.19 2.26 -7.59
C LEU A 42 -9.51 3.13 -8.81
N TYR A 43 -10.53 3.95 -8.66
CA TYR A 43 -11.00 4.89 -9.69
C TYR A 43 -10.75 6.33 -9.26
N ASP A 44 -11.13 7.28 -10.13
CA ASP A 44 -10.95 8.72 -9.89
C ASP A 44 -11.56 9.17 -8.56
N PHE A 45 -12.64 8.51 -8.14
CA PHE A 45 -13.19 8.59 -6.80
C PHE A 45 -13.38 7.18 -6.25
N THR A 46 -12.93 6.93 -5.02
CA THR A 46 -13.15 5.66 -4.33
C THR A 46 -13.41 5.92 -2.86
N ALA A 47 -14.57 5.46 -2.38
CA ALA A 47 -14.91 5.50 -0.97
C ALA A 47 -14.49 4.20 -0.28
N ILE A 48 -13.82 4.32 0.88
CA ILE A 48 -13.43 3.18 1.71
C ILE A 48 -14.40 3.09 2.90
N ILE A 49 -15.23 2.04 2.92
CA ILE A 49 -16.30 1.84 3.92
C ILE A 49 -16.13 0.57 4.75
N GLY A 50 -16.77 0.53 5.92
CA GLY A 50 -16.88 -0.65 6.79
C GLY A 50 -16.99 -0.31 8.30
N PRO A 51 -17.11 -1.31 9.18
CA PRO A 51 -17.46 -1.11 10.60
C PRO A 51 -16.38 -0.33 11.37
N ASN A 52 -16.79 0.50 12.33
CA ASN A 52 -15.88 1.28 13.17
C ASN A 52 -14.82 0.39 13.84
N GLY A 53 -13.57 0.86 13.88
CA GLY A 53 -12.45 0.10 14.46
C GLY A 53 -11.77 -0.93 13.54
N ALA A 54 -12.27 -1.18 12.32
CA ALA A 54 -11.69 -2.18 11.42
C ALA A 54 -10.40 -1.75 10.66
N GLY A 55 -9.67 -0.72 11.12
CA GLY A 55 -8.37 -0.29 10.55
C GLY A 55 -8.37 0.38 9.17
N LYS A 56 -9.52 0.39 8.47
CA LYS A 56 -9.65 0.69 7.03
C LYS A 56 -8.96 1.96 6.47
N SER A 57 -9.14 3.13 7.08
CA SER A 57 -8.62 4.39 6.50
C SER A 57 -7.17 4.66 6.89
N ASN A 58 -6.82 4.35 8.14
CA ASN A 58 -5.47 4.53 8.64
C ASN A 58 -4.51 3.57 7.94
N ASP A 59 -4.86 2.28 7.89
CA ASP A 59 -3.97 1.24 7.35
C ASP A 59 -3.72 1.38 5.84
N LEU A 60 -4.70 1.90 5.08
CA LEU A 60 -4.53 2.17 3.65
C LEU A 60 -3.58 3.35 3.40
N MET A 61 -3.79 4.47 4.11
CA MET A 61 -2.91 5.63 4.01
C MET A 61 -1.50 5.30 4.49
N ASP A 62 -1.38 4.51 5.56
CA ASP A 62 -0.11 4.04 6.09
C ASP A 62 0.65 3.18 5.07
N ALA A 63 -0.05 2.32 4.34
CA ALA A 63 0.56 1.50 3.30
C ALA A 63 1.08 2.34 2.12
N ILE A 64 0.31 3.35 1.68
CA ILE A 64 0.73 4.30 0.64
C ILE A 64 1.94 5.13 1.11
N CYS A 65 1.91 5.66 2.33
CA CYS A 65 3.03 6.40 2.90
C CYS A 65 4.28 5.53 3.04
N PHE A 66 4.10 4.26 3.45
CA PHE A 66 5.18 3.30 3.62
C PHE A 66 5.92 3.03 2.30
N VAL A 67 5.18 2.70 1.23
CA VAL A 67 5.77 2.41 -0.09
C VAL A 67 6.36 3.65 -0.77
N LEU A 68 5.78 4.84 -0.55
CA LEU A 68 6.33 6.10 -1.07
C LEU A 68 7.49 6.67 -0.24
N GLY A 69 7.85 6.05 0.88
CA GLY A 69 8.95 6.50 1.73
C GLY A 69 8.68 7.82 2.48
N VAL A 70 7.41 8.21 2.64
CA VAL A 70 7.04 9.39 3.43
C VAL A 70 7.45 9.15 4.89
N ARG A 71 8.21 10.10 5.46
CA ARG A 71 8.96 9.93 6.72
C ARG A 71 8.11 9.31 7.84
N SER A 72 8.62 8.22 8.38
CA SER A 72 8.12 7.48 9.55
C SER A 72 7.96 8.33 10.83
N SER A 73 8.48 9.56 10.89
CA SER A 73 8.24 10.49 12.00
C SER A 73 6.79 10.99 12.06
N GLN A 74 6.06 11.02 10.94
CA GLN A 74 4.61 11.27 10.92
C GLN A 74 3.79 10.01 11.26
N LEU A 75 4.38 8.82 11.07
CA LEU A 75 3.91 7.55 11.63
C LEU A 75 4.41 7.39 13.08
N ARG A 76 4.12 8.39 13.92
CA ARG A 76 4.67 8.59 15.29
C ARG A 76 5.15 7.29 15.96
N GLY A 77 6.48 7.14 16.08
CA GLY A 77 7.14 6.25 17.05
C GLY A 77 7.23 4.75 16.70
N SER A 78 6.77 4.30 15.53
CA SER A 78 6.68 2.87 15.23
C SER A 78 7.96 2.32 14.57
N ARG A 79 8.75 1.54 15.31
CA ARG A 79 9.74 0.59 14.74
C ARG A 79 9.06 -0.21 13.61
N LEU A 80 9.73 -0.46 12.47
CA LEU A 80 9.14 -1.12 11.29
C LEU A 80 8.36 -2.41 11.63
N ARG A 81 8.77 -3.14 12.68
CA ARG A 81 8.05 -4.31 13.21
C ARG A 81 6.56 -4.07 13.57
N TYR A 82 6.16 -2.84 13.88
CA TYR A 82 4.75 -2.49 14.17
C TYR A 82 3.91 -2.28 12.92
N LEU A 83 4.54 -2.22 11.73
CA LEU A 83 3.85 -2.25 10.45
C LEU A 83 3.57 -3.68 9.99
N VAL A 84 4.19 -4.68 10.62
CA VAL A 84 3.94 -6.09 10.33
C VAL A 84 2.72 -6.55 11.12
N TYR A 85 1.82 -7.27 10.44
CA TYR A 85 0.65 -7.88 11.06
C TYR A 85 1.07 -8.74 12.25
N ALA A 86 0.30 -8.65 13.33
CA ALA A 86 0.46 -9.49 14.49
C ALA A 86 -0.92 -9.81 15.09
N LEU A 87 -1.14 -11.06 15.45
CA LEU A 87 -2.39 -11.50 16.08
C LEU A 87 -2.52 -10.99 17.52
N ASP A 88 -1.41 -11.00 18.26
CA ASP A 88 -1.30 -10.59 19.65
C ASP A 88 0.11 -10.03 19.95
N ASP A 89 0.38 -9.70 21.21
CA ASP A 89 1.67 -9.15 21.63
C ASP A 89 2.81 -10.18 21.56
N SER A 90 2.52 -11.46 21.71
CA SER A 90 3.54 -12.51 21.57
C SER A 90 4.01 -12.61 20.12
N ASP A 91 3.06 -12.56 19.18
CA ASP A 91 3.34 -12.49 17.74
C ASP A 91 4.08 -11.18 17.39
N ARG A 92 3.81 -10.06 18.10
CA ARG A 92 4.55 -8.80 17.92
C ARG A 92 6.01 -8.83 18.36
N GLU A 93 6.40 -9.76 19.22
CA GLU A 93 7.79 -9.90 19.67
C GLU A 93 8.52 -11.05 18.94
N ALA A 94 7.82 -11.82 18.10
CA ALA A 94 8.44 -12.86 17.29
C ALA A 94 9.43 -12.28 16.27
N ASP A 95 10.58 -12.94 16.15
CA ASP A 95 11.61 -12.65 15.16
C ASP A 95 11.21 -13.14 13.76
N GLY A 96 11.87 -12.58 12.73
CA GLY A 96 11.73 -13.07 11.35
C GLY A 96 10.43 -12.68 10.65
N ARG A 97 9.55 -11.90 11.27
CA ARG A 97 8.30 -11.44 10.64
C ARG A 97 8.56 -10.47 9.49
N THR A 98 7.76 -10.60 8.43
CA THR A 98 7.88 -9.83 7.20
C THR A 98 6.55 -9.19 6.80
N ALA A 99 6.63 -8.10 6.06
CA ALA A 99 5.49 -7.46 5.42
C ALA A 99 5.90 -6.85 4.10
N SER A 100 4.97 -6.73 3.16
CA SER A 100 5.22 -5.99 1.91
C SER A 100 4.01 -5.18 1.47
N VAL A 101 4.30 -4.09 0.77
CA VAL A 101 3.31 -3.27 0.08
C VAL A 101 3.80 -2.99 -1.32
N ARG A 102 2.94 -3.22 -2.32
CA ARG A 102 3.15 -2.84 -3.72
C ARG A 102 2.05 -1.89 -4.17
N LEU A 103 2.45 -0.72 -4.60
CA LEU A 103 1.63 0.27 -5.28
C LEU A 103 1.72 0.05 -6.78
N VAL A 104 0.59 -0.21 -7.41
CA VAL A 104 0.49 -0.33 -8.86
C VAL A 104 -0.07 0.98 -9.39
N LEU A 105 0.75 1.68 -10.16
CA LEU A 105 0.41 2.95 -10.79
C LEU A 105 0.14 2.71 -12.27
N ARG A 106 -0.89 3.33 -12.80
CA ARG A 106 -1.08 3.48 -14.24
C ARG A 106 -0.41 4.77 -14.68
N THR A 107 0.55 4.71 -15.58
CA THR A 107 1.25 5.87 -16.15
C THR A 107 0.85 5.96 -17.61
N GLY A 108 0.26 7.06 -18.09
CA GLY A 108 -0.07 7.19 -19.52
C GLY A 108 -1.51 6.83 -19.95
N ALA A 109 -1.77 6.98 -21.25
CA ALA A 109 -3.09 6.77 -21.88
C ALA A 109 -3.36 5.30 -22.26
N GLY A 110 -2.33 4.46 -22.27
CA GLY A 110 -2.42 3.04 -22.61
C GLY A 110 -2.90 2.17 -21.44
N ALA A 111 -3.61 1.09 -21.77
CA ALA A 111 -4.09 0.11 -20.77
C ALA A 111 -2.96 -0.67 -20.09
N ASP A 112 -1.78 -0.75 -20.72
CA ASP A 112 -0.73 -1.71 -20.36
C ASP A 112 0.50 -1.10 -19.68
N GLU A 113 0.56 0.22 -19.54
CA GLU A 113 1.68 0.89 -18.89
C GLU A 113 1.43 0.97 -17.38
N LEU A 114 1.87 -0.07 -16.68
CA LEU A 114 1.82 -0.20 -15.22
C LEU A 114 3.22 -0.09 -14.63
N LEU A 115 3.38 0.80 -13.65
CA LEU A 115 4.57 0.92 -12.82
C LEU A 115 4.31 0.26 -11.47
N HIS A 116 5.17 -0.68 -11.07
CA HIS A 116 5.07 -1.37 -9.79
C HIS A 116 6.13 -0.86 -8.82
N LEU A 117 5.71 -0.03 -7.85
CA LEU A 117 6.57 0.40 -6.75
C LEU A 117 6.29 -0.50 -5.54
N ALA A 118 7.32 -1.08 -4.94
CA ALA A 118 7.14 -1.91 -3.76
C ALA A 118 8.18 -1.64 -2.68
N ARG A 119 7.78 -1.87 -1.44
CA ARG A 119 8.65 -1.86 -0.27
C ARG A 119 8.35 -3.06 0.60
N ALA A 120 9.39 -3.75 1.06
CA ALA A 120 9.27 -4.94 1.91
C ALA A 120 10.06 -4.75 3.20
N ILE A 121 9.53 -5.23 4.33
CA ILE A 121 10.21 -5.34 5.61
C ILE A 121 10.81 -6.74 5.69
N THR A 122 12.13 -6.81 5.82
CA THR A 122 12.88 -8.06 5.96
C THR A 122 12.93 -8.49 7.42
N GLY A 123 12.76 -9.78 7.68
CA GLY A 123 12.80 -10.32 9.04
C GLY A 123 14.23 -10.28 9.60
N GLY A 124 14.42 -9.72 10.80
CA GLY A 124 15.64 -9.89 11.60
C GLY A 124 16.52 -8.66 11.82
N ASP A 125 16.51 -7.67 10.93
CA ASP A 125 17.41 -6.50 11.02
C ASP A 125 16.69 -5.14 11.11
N GLY A 126 15.35 -5.18 11.06
CA GLY A 126 14.53 -3.97 11.07
C GLY A 126 14.81 -3.07 9.85
N ARG A 127 15.29 -3.63 8.75
CA ARG A 127 15.46 -2.93 7.48
C ARG A 127 14.23 -3.08 6.60
N SER A 128 14.25 -2.35 5.50
CA SER A 128 13.27 -2.48 4.44
C SER A 128 13.94 -2.28 3.09
N GLU A 129 13.52 -3.04 2.10
CA GLU A 129 14.04 -2.99 0.73
C GLU A 129 12.99 -2.38 -0.20
N TYR A 130 13.44 -1.57 -1.15
CA TYR A 130 12.60 -1.04 -2.22
C TYR A 130 12.78 -1.86 -3.50
N SER A 131 11.72 -1.98 -4.28
CA SER A 131 11.80 -2.53 -5.63
C SER A 131 10.91 -1.78 -6.61
N ILE A 132 11.37 -1.69 -7.84
CA ILE A 132 10.64 -1.11 -8.98
C ILE A 132 10.55 -2.21 -10.04
N ASP A 133 9.33 -2.54 -10.45
CA ASP A 133 9.03 -3.61 -11.42
C ASP A 133 9.69 -4.95 -11.06
N GLY A 134 9.72 -5.23 -9.75
CA GLY A 134 10.31 -6.45 -9.19
C GLY A 134 11.83 -6.43 -9.05
N ARG A 135 12.51 -5.40 -9.54
CA ARG A 135 13.95 -5.21 -9.35
C ARG A 135 14.21 -4.43 -8.08
N VAL A 136 14.99 -4.99 -7.15
CA VAL A 136 15.43 -4.29 -5.94
C VAL A 136 16.25 -3.05 -6.33
N VAL A 137 15.94 -1.93 -5.70
CA VAL A 137 16.64 -0.65 -5.86
C VAL A 137 17.06 -0.16 -4.48
N GLY A 138 18.37 0.05 -4.29
CA GLY A 138 18.94 0.39 -2.99
C GLY A 138 20.27 -0.29 -2.77
#